data_AF-A0A7Y8G7R2-F1
#
_entry.id   AF-A0A7Y8G7R2-F1
#
_cell.length_a   1.000
_cell.length_b   1.000
_cell.length_c   1.000
_cell.angle_alpha   90.00
_cell.angle_beta   90.00
_cell.angle_gamma   90.00
#
_symmetry.space_group_name_H-M   'P 1'
#
loop_
_entity.id
_entity.type
_entity.pdbx_description
1 polymer ?
#
loop_
_entity_poly.entity_id
_entity_poly.type
_entity_poly.pdbx_seq_one_letter_code
_entity_poly.pdbx_strand_id
1 'polypeptide(L)'
;MRRQRGAALLLVLWVLALLSVLLGGLAGWVQLESRQALWLRQHTQTVLAAEAGIALVMADRRWVADGREIPLTFDDAQLHVSLRSERGKLYLINAQAQDFTRLALACGATTAQATQLSKALDARRPPGLAP
;
A
#
# COMPACT_ATOMS: atom_id res chain seq x y z
N MET A 1 61.24 -20.99 -27.82
CA MET A 1 59.80 -21.23 -28.15
C MET A 1 58.90 -21.63 -26.97
N ARG A 2 59.41 -22.11 -25.81
CA ARG A 2 58.57 -22.43 -24.62
C ARG A 2 57.95 -21.20 -23.90
N ARG A 3 58.62 -20.04 -23.90
CA ARG A 3 58.14 -18.80 -23.25
C ARG A 3 56.87 -18.20 -23.88
N GLN A 4 56.72 -18.26 -25.21
CA GLN A 4 55.56 -17.70 -25.93
C GLN A 4 54.27 -18.49 -25.68
N ARG A 5 54.36 -19.81 -25.43
CA ARG A 5 53.20 -20.65 -25.07
C ARG A 5 52.63 -20.28 -23.71
N GLY A 6 53.47 -19.86 -22.76
CA GLY A 6 53.01 -19.39 -21.44
C GLY A 6 52.23 -18.07 -21.52
N ALA A 7 52.69 -17.12 -22.34
CA ALA A 7 52.01 -15.85 -22.55
C ALA A 7 50.64 -16.02 -23.24
N ALA A 8 50.56 -16.87 -24.27
CA ALA A 8 49.30 -17.16 -24.95
C ALA A 8 48.28 -17.85 -24.02
N LEU A 9 48.73 -18.78 -23.18
CA LEU A 9 47.86 -19.49 -22.23
C LEU A 9 47.34 -18.55 -21.14
N LEU A 10 48.18 -17.64 -20.64
CA LEU A 10 47.75 -16.59 -19.71
C LEU A 10 46.68 -15.68 -20.31
N LEU A 11 46.81 -15.28 -21.58
CA LEU A 11 45.83 -14.44 -22.27
C LEU A 11 44.48 -15.18 -22.40
N VAL A 12 44.48 -16.44 -22.81
CA VAL A 12 43.26 -17.25 -22.92
C VAL A 12 42.58 -17.42 -21.57
N LEU A 13 43.35 -17.72 -20.52
CA LEU A 13 42.80 -17.84 -19.16
C LEU A 13 42.18 -16.52 -18.70
N TRP A 14 42.82 -15.39 -18.99
CA TRP A 14 42.29 -14.07 -18.70
C TRP A 14 40.99 -13.76 -19.45
N VAL A 15 40.92 -14.10 -20.74
CA VAL A 15 39.70 -13.93 -21.54
C VAL A 15 38.57 -14.81 -21.00
N LEU A 16 38.85 -16.08 -20.67
CA LEU A 16 37.86 -16.97 -20.05
C LEU A 16 37.39 -16.45 -18.69
N ALA A 17 38.29 -15.90 -17.88
CA ALA A 17 37.94 -15.28 -16.61
C ALA A 17 37.01 -14.06 -16.81
N LEU A 18 37.33 -13.17 -17.75
CA LEU A 18 36.50 -12.00 -18.07
C LEU A 18 35.13 -12.41 -18.62
N LEU A 19 35.09 -13.39 -19.53
CA LEU A 19 33.84 -13.92 -20.06
C LEU A 19 32.98 -14.55 -18.97
N SER A 20 33.60 -15.28 -18.02
CA SER A 20 32.88 -15.88 -16.89
C SER A 20 32.28 -14.82 -15.97
N VAL A 21 33.01 -13.74 -15.68
CA VAL A 21 32.51 -12.61 -14.88
C VAL A 21 31.36 -11.89 -15.60
N LEU A 22 31.49 -11.64 -16.89
CA LEU A 22 30.43 -11.01 -17.70
C LEU A 22 29.16 -11.87 -17.71
N LEU A 23 29.31 -13.19 -17.92
CA LEU A 23 28.19 -14.12 -17.91
C LEU A 23 27.53 -14.20 -16.53
N GLY A 24 28.32 -14.21 -15.45
CA GLY A 24 27.81 -14.17 -14.08
C GLY A 24 27.03 -12.89 -13.77
N GLY A 25 27.52 -11.74 -14.23
CA GLY A 25 26.84 -10.46 -14.09
C GLY A 25 25.49 -10.41 -14.83
N LEU A 26 25.46 -10.87 -16.08
CA LEU A 26 24.23 -10.95 -16.88
C LEU A 26 23.21 -11.92 -16.28
N ALA A 27 23.65 -13.11 -15.85
CA ALA A 27 22.78 -14.08 -15.19
C ALA A 27 22.17 -13.51 -13.90
N GLY A 28 22.97 -12.81 -13.09
CA GLY A 28 22.49 -12.12 -11.89
C GLY A 28 21.45 -11.03 -12.22
N TRP A 29 21.68 -10.27 -13.29
CA TRP A 29 20.76 -9.22 -13.74
C TRP A 29 19.42 -9.79 -14.21
N VAL A 30 19.42 -10.80 -15.06
CA VAL A 30 18.19 -11.48 -15.53
C VAL A 30 17.43 -12.10 -14.35
N GLN A 31 18.14 -12.68 -13.38
CA GLN A 31 17.49 -13.22 -12.19
C GLN A 31 16.83 -12.13 -11.34
N LEU A 32 17.44 -10.94 -11.25
CA LEU A 32 16.85 -9.79 -10.57
C LEU A 32 15.60 -9.30 -11.31
N GLU A 33 15.68 -9.10 -12.62
CA GLU A 33 14.52 -8.68 -13.44
C GLU A 33 13.36 -9.67 -13.34
N SER A 34 13.65 -10.98 -13.37
CA SER A 34 12.64 -12.02 -13.20
C SER A 34 11.95 -11.93 -11.84
N ARG A 35 12.71 -11.71 -10.76
CA ARG A 35 12.15 -11.52 -9.41
C ARG A 35 11.29 -10.26 -9.32
N GLN A 36 11.72 -9.15 -9.94
CA GLN A 36 10.97 -7.91 -9.98
C GLN A 36 9.66 -8.07 -10.77
N ALA A 37 9.70 -8.74 -11.92
CA ALA A 37 8.53 -9.00 -12.74
C ALA A 37 7.50 -9.88 -12.01
N LEU A 38 7.96 -10.93 -11.32
CA LEU A 38 7.10 -11.79 -10.51
C LEU A 38 6.48 -11.02 -9.33
N TRP A 39 7.28 -10.22 -8.62
CA TRP A 39 6.79 -9.41 -7.51
C TRP A 39 5.73 -8.40 -7.98
N LEU A 40 6.00 -7.68 -9.08
CA LEU A 40 5.07 -6.71 -9.63
C LEU A 40 3.75 -7.38 -10.01
N ARG A 41 3.81 -8.54 -10.68
CA ARG A 41 2.61 -9.31 -11.04
C ARG A 41 1.80 -9.71 -9.81
N GLN A 42 2.44 -10.29 -8.80
CA GLN A 42 1.77 -10.74 -7.58
C GLN A 42 1.15 -9.56 -6.82
N HIS A 43 1.86 -8.44 -6.73
CA HIS A 43 1.37 -7.23 -6.10
C HIS A 43 0.14 -6.69 -6.83
N THR A 44 0.20 -6.54 -8.16
CA THR A 44 -0.94 -6.09 -8.96
C THR A 44 -2.13 -7.03 -8.82
N GLN A 45 -1.92 -8.35 -8.85
CA GLN A 45 -2.99 -9.33 -8.63
C GLN A 45 -3.66 -9.17 -7.26
N THR A 46 -2.87 -8.94 -6.21
CA THR A 46 -3.39 -8.74 -4.85
C THR A 46 -4.24 -7.47 -4.75
N VAL A 47 -3.75 -6.37 -5.33
CA VAL A 47 -4.47 -5.08 -5.32
C VAL A 47 -5.78 -5.19 -6.11
N LEU A 48 -5.75 -5.78 -7.31
CA LEU A 48 -6.96 -5.96 -8.13
C LEU A 48 -7.96 -6.90 -7.48
N ALA A 49 -7.50 -7.95 -6.78
CA ALA A 49 -8.39 -8.83 -6.02
C ALA A 49 -9.06 -8.06 -4.86
N ALA A 50 -8.31 -7.21 -4.15
CA ALA A 50 -8.89 -6.36 -3.10
C ALA A 50 -9.94 -5.38 -3.66
N GLU A 51 -9.66 -4.73 -4.79
CA GLU A 51 -10.61 -3.86 -5.49
C GLU A 51 -11.86 -4.62 -5.95
N ALA A 52 -11.68 -5.84 -6.46
CA ALA A 52 -12.79 -6.71 -6.85
C ALA A 52 -13.66 -7.10 -5.64
N GLY A 53 -13.06 -7.36 -4.47
CA GLY A 53 -13.78 -7.60 -3.22
C GLY A 53 -14.67 -6.41 -2.83
N ILE A 54 -14.14 -5.19 -2.94
CA ILE A 54 -14.92 -3.96 -2.70
C ILE A 54 -16.07 -3.87 -3.70
N ALA A 55 -15.80 -4.07 -4.99
CA ALA A 55 -16.80 -4.01 -6.05
C ALA A 55 -17.94 -5.04 -5.83
N LEU A 56 -17.60 -6.25 -5.39
CA LEU A 56 -18.56 -7.32 -5.12
C LEU A 56 -19.48 -6.96 -3.94
N VAL A 57 -18.93 -6.39 -2.87
CA VAL A 57 -19.75 -5.90 -1.74
C VAL A 57 -20.62 -4.72 -2.16
N MET A 58 -20.12 -3.82 -3.01
CA MET A 58 -20.87 -2.65 -3.47
C MET A 58 -21.99 -2.99 -4.46
N ALA A 59 -21.82 -4.05 -5.26
CA ALA A 59 -22.81 -4.48 -6.24
C ALA A 59 -24.08 -5.07 -5.60
N ASP A 60 -23.97 -5.58 -4.38
CA ASP A 60 -25.05 -6.28 -3.70
C ASP A 60 -25.55 -5.51 -2.47
N ARG A 61 -26.82 -5.11 -2.49
CA ARG A 61 -27.42 -4.32 -1.41
C ARG A 61 -27.80 -5.12 -0.17
N ARG A 62 -27.59 -6.44 -0.16
CA ARG A 62 -27.93 -7.29 1.01
C ARG A 62 -26.95 -7.13 2.18
N TRP A 63 -25.77 -6.57 1.95
CA TRP A 63 -24.75 -6.46 2.98
C TRP A 63 -25.09 -5.38 4.02
N VAL A 64 -24.99 -5.74 5.29
CA VAL A 64 -25.21 -4.82 6.40
C VAL A 64 -23.89 -4.15 6.76
N ALA A 65 -23.90 -2.82 6.85
CA ALA A 65 -22.71 -2.01 7.14
C ALA A 65 -22.39 -1.93 8.65
N ASP A 66 -22.30 -3.09 9.31
CA ASP A 66 -22.07 -3.21 10.76
C ASP A 66 -20.60 -3.46 11.15
N GLY A 67 -19.72 -3.57 10.16
CA GLY A 67 -18.28 -3.77 10.34
C GLY A 67 -17.86 -5.22 10.57
N ARG A 68 -18.76 -6.20 10.44
CA ARG A 68 -18.35 -7.61 10.44
C ARG A 68 -17.48 -7.92 9.23
N GLU A 69 -16.58 -8.88 9.42
CA GLU A 69 -15.75 -9.40 8.34
C GLU A 69 -16.57 -10.37 7.48
N ILE A 70 -16.57 -10.13 6.18
CA ILE A 70 -17.28 -10.90 5.18
C ILE A 70 -16.22 -11.67 4.39
N PRO A 71 -16.13 -13.00 4.55
CA PRO A 71 -15.24 -13.81 3.73
C PRO A 71 -15.82 -13.89 2.31
N LEU A 72 -14.99 -13.56 1.33
CA LEU A 72 -15.32 -13.61 -0.09
C LEU A 72 -14.21 -14.34 -0.83
N THR A 73 -14.55 -14.91 -1.97
CA THR A 73 -13.58 -15.52 -2.87
C THR A 73 -13.74 -14.86 -4.23
N PHE A 74 -12.63 -14.40 -4.81
CA PHE A 74 -12.57 -13.88 -6.16
C PHE A 74 -11.48 -14.60 -6.93
N ASP A 75 -11.87 -15.42 -7.90
CA ASP A 75 -10.97 -16.32 -8.61
C ASP A 75 -10.22 -17.23 -7.60
N ASP A 76 -8.88 -17.24 -7.61
CA ASP A 76 -8.07 -17.98 -6.64
C ASP A 76 -7.76 -17.19 -5.35
N ALA A 77 -8.25 -15.94 -5.22
CA ALA A 77 -7.96 -15.08 -4.08
C ALA A 77 -9.03 -15.20 -2.97
N GLN A 78 -8.56 -15.43 -1.75
CA GLN A 78 -9.39 -15.32 -0.54
C GLN A 78 -9.35 -13.87 -0.02
N LEU A 79 -10.52 -13.29 0.18
CA LEU A 79 -10.70 -11.89 0.53
C LEU A 79 -11.49 -11.77 1.82
N HIS A 80 -11.08 -10.80 2.63
CA HIS A 80 -11.78 -10.42 3.85
C HIS A 80 -12.17 -8.96 3.73
N VAL A 81 -13.48 -8.70 3.61
CA VAL A 81 -13.99 -7.35 3.43
C VAL A 81 -14.84 -6.97 4.63
N SER A 82 -14.67 -5.76 5.15
CA SER A 82 -15.54 -5.22 6.19
C SER A 82 -16.22 -3.95 5.68
N LEU A 83 -17.51 -3.83 5.94
CA LEU A 83 -18.31 -2.67 5.56
C LEU A 83 -18.85 -2.01 6.81
N ARG A 84 -18.50 -0.73 7.04
CA ARG A 84 -19.00 0.05 8.18
C ARG A 84 -19.71 1.30 7.70
N SER A 85 -20.87 1.58 8.30
CA SER A 85 -21.57 2.83 8.06
C SER A 85 -20.85 4.00 8.73
N GLU A 86 -20.56 5.04 7.94
CA GLU A 86 -20.09 6.33 8.45
C GLU A 86 -21.25 7.22 8.95
N ARG A 87 -22.51 6.81 8.72
CA ARG A 87 -23.69 7.54 9.22
C ARG A 87 -23.68 7.57 10.74
N GLY A 88 -23.98 8.73 11.31
CA GLY A 88 -23.99 8.96 12.75
C GLY A 88 -22.65 9.42 13.32
N LYS A 89 -21.57 9.42 12.52
CA LYS A 89 -20.32 10.08 12.90
C LYS A 89 -20.39 11.58 12.57
N LEU A 90 -19.66 12.37 13.35
CA LEU A 90 -19.48 13.79 13.08
C LEU A 90 -18.56 13.99 11.89
N TYR A 91 -19.04 14.65 10.83
CA TYR A 91 -18.25 14.92 9.63
C TYR A 91 -17.25 16.07 9.88
N LEU A 92 -16.02 15.73 10.25
CA LEU A 92 -15.01 16.70 10.73
C LEU A 92 -14.62 17.77 9.70
N ILE A 93 -14.83 17.52 8.42
CA ILE A 93 -14.47 18.44 7.34
C ILE A 93 -15.23 19.76 7.46
N ASN A 94 -16.52 19.74 7.80
CA ASN A 94 -17.36 20.93 7.97
C ASN A 94 -18.13 20.95 9.32
N ALA A 95 -17.77 20.10 10.29
CA ALA A 95 -18.43 20.13 11.59
C ALA A 95 -18.38 21.52 12.25
N GLN A 96 -19.49 21.97 12.83
CA GLN A 96 -19.48 23.19 13.62
C GLN A 96 -18.56 23.01 14.84
N ALA A 97 -17.82 24.06 15.19
CA ALA A 97 -16.90 24.03 16.34
C ALA A 97 -17.60 23.60 17.64
N GLN A 98 -18.88 23.97 17.79
CA GLN A 98 -19.70 23.58 18.94
C GLN A 98 -20.01 22.07 18.95
N ASP A 99 -20.31 21.48 17.79
CA ASP A 99 -20.58 20.04 17.66
C ASP A 99 -19.34 19.23 17.99
N PHE A 100 -18.18 19.64 17.46
CA PHE A 100 -16.91 19.00 17.75
C PHE A 100 -16.53 19.13 19.23
N THR A 101 -16.73 20.30 19.83
CA THR A 101 -16.47 20.53 21.26
C THR A 101 -17.35 19.62 22.13
N ARG A 102 -18.65 19.50 21.80
CA ARG A 102 -19.57 18.59 22.50
C ARG A 102 -19.14 17.13 22.39
N LEU A 103 -18.71 16.69 21.20
CA LEU A 103 -18.18 15.35 20.99
C LEU A 103 -16.90 15.11 21.82
N ALA A 104 -15.96 16.06 21.81
CA ALA A 104 -14.73 15.94 22.58
C ALA A 104 -14.99 15.82 24.09
N LEU A 105 -15.93 16.63 24.62
CA LEU A 105 -16.36 16.53 26.02
C LEU A 105 -17.02 15.17 26.32
N ALA A 106 -17.87 14.66 25.43
CA ALA A 106 -18.50 13.34 25.58
C ALA A 106 -17.48 12.19 25.54
N CYS A 107 -16.35 12.38 24.85
CA CYS A 107 -15.21 11.46 24.84
C CYS A 107 -14.27 11.62 26.05
N GLY A 108 -14.57 12.51 27.01
CA GLY A 108 -13.79 12.68 28.24
C GLY A 108 -12.73 13.79 28.21
N ALA A 109 -12.70 14.63 27.17
CA ALA A 109 -11.82 15.80 27.17
C ALA A 109 -12.30 16.87 28.17
N THR A 110 -11.36 17.64 28.72
CA THR A 110 -11.69 18.86 29.48
C THR A 110 -12.13 20.00 28.54
N THR A 111 -12.83 21.01 29.05
CA THR A 111 -13.25 22.18 28.25
C THR A 111 -12.07 22.90 27.59
N ALA A 112 -10.94 23.01 28.28
CA ALA A 112 -9.72 23.60 27.74
C ALA A 112 -9.16 22.77 26.57
N GLN A 113 -9.09 21.44 26.73
CA GLN A 113 -8.65 20.52 25.68
C GLN A 113 -9.60 20.52 24.48
N ALA A 114 -10.91 20.48 24.70
CA ALA A 114 -11.90 20.50 23.63
C ALA A 114 -11.82 21.79 22.80
N THR A 115 -11.65 22.94 23.47
CA THR A 115 -11.47 24.24 22.80
C THR A 115 -10.16 24.29 22.01
N GLN A 116 -9.07 23.78 22.58
CA GLN A 116 -7.78 23.70 21.91
C GLN A 116 -7.83 22.79 20.67
N LEU A 117 -8.47 21.62 20.78
CA LEU A 117 -8.65 20.69 19.67
C LEU A 117 -9.53 21.29 18.57
N SER A 118 -10.61 22.00 18.92
CA SER A 118 -11.47 22.67 17.94
C SER A 118 -10.69 23.72 17.15
N LYS A 119 -9.90 24.56 17.83
CA LYS A 119 -9.05 25.56 17.16
C LYS A 119 -7.99 24.90 16.26
N ALA A 120 -7.39 23.80 16.71
CA ALA A 120 -6.41 23.06 15.91
C ALA A 120 -7.04 22.40 14.68
N LEU A 121 -8.28 21.92 14.79
CA LEU A 121 -9.04 21.40 13.66
C LEU A 121 -9.32 22.50 12.64
N ASP A 122 -9.83 23.65 13.09
CA ASP A 122 -10.10 24.81 12.21
C ASP A 122 -8.83 25.31 11.50
N ALA A 123 -7.70 25.37 12.20
CA ALA A 123 -6.43 25.77 11.60
C ALA A 123 -5.92 24.81 10.50
N ARG A 124 -6.36 23.54 10.52
CA ARG A 124 -6.03 22.54 9.50
C ARG A 124 -7.05 22.46 8.36
N ARG A 125 -8.21 23.11 8.48
CA ARG A 125 -9.24 23.06 7.45
C ARG A 125 -8.80 23.80 6.19
N PRO A 126 -9.09 23.26 5.00
CA PRO A 126 -8.86 24.00 3.77
C PRO A 126 -9.68 25.30 3.78
N PRO A 127 -9.12 26.44 3.36
CA PRO A 127 -9.87 27.68 3.26
C PRO A 127 -11.03 27.53 2.26
N GLY A 128 -12.19 28.12 2.58
CA GLY A 128 -13.37 28.14 1.70
C GLY A 128 -14.40 27.04 1.95
N LEU A 129 -14.14 26.09 2.86
CA LEU A 129 -15.18 25.20 3.40
C LEU A 129 -15.79 25.85 4.64
N ALA A 130 -16.96 26.48 4.46
CA ALA A 130 -17.79 26.87 5.59
C ALA A 130 -18.28 25.60 6.32
N PRO A 131 -18.49 25.67 7.65
CA PRO A 131 -19.24 24.63 8.35
C PRO A 131 -20.66 24.47 7.76
#